data_AF-A0A9E2RIH8-F1
#
_entry.id   AF-A0A9E2RIH8-F1
#
_cell.length_a   1.000
_cell.length_b   1.000
_cell.length_c   1.000
_cell.angle_alpha   90.00
_cell.angle_beta   90.00
_cell.angle_gamma   90.00
#
_symmetry.space_group_name_H-M   'P 1'
#
loop_
_entity.id
_entity.type
_entity.pdbx_description
1 polymer ?
#
loop_
_entity_poly.entity_id
_entity_poly.type
_entity_poly.pdbx_seq_one_letter_code
_entity_poly.pdbx_strand_id
1 'polypeptide(L)'
;MVARSWWHSITRYQWLVLFIAWLGWVFDAMDATIYAIVLHPALHDLLQSPGGTVSSEQIGWYGGIIFSIFLIGWAIGGIFFGVVADYLGRAK
;
A
#
# COMPACT_ATOMS: atom_id res chain seq x y z
N MET A 1 4.95 -3.69 -44.79
CA MET A 1 5.81 -3.35 -43.63
C MET A 1 5.59 -4.41 -42.57
N VAL A 2 6.59 -5.24 -42.27
CA VAL A 2 6.48 -6.20 -41.16
C VAL A 2 6.59 -5.39 -39.88
N ALA A 3 5.50 -5.30 -39.12
CA ALA A 3 5.52 -4.68 -37.80
C ALA A 3 6.49 -5.49 -36.93
N ARG A 4 7.67 -4.93 -36.62
CA ARG A 4 8.57 -5.51 -35.62
C ARG A 4 7.79 -5.58 -34.31
N SER A 5 7.68 -6.78 -33.74
CA SER A 5 6.99 -7.00 -32.46
C SER A 5 7.62 -6.12 -31.37
N TRP A 6 6.80 -5.30 -30.70
CA TRP A 6 7.20 -4.25 -29.76
C TRP A 6 8.18 -4.69 -28.66
N TRP A 7 8.16 -5.96 -28.29
CA TRP A 7 9.05 -6.56 -27.30
C TRP A 7 10.53 -6.59 -27.72
N HIS A 8 10.84 -6.58 -29.03
CA HIS A 8 12.22 -6.63 -29.53
C HIS A 8 13.01 -5.34 -29.28
N SER A 9 12.32 -4.25 -28.96
CA SER A 9 12.93 -2.93 -28.70
C SER A 9 13.24 -2.71 -27.21
N ILE A 10 12.81 -3.61 -26.32
CA ILE A 10 12.93 -3.44 -24.87
C ILE A 10 14.24 -4.02 -24.37
N THR A 11 15.07 -3.17 -23.75
CA THR A 11 16.35 -3.57 -23.17
C THR A 11 16.18 -4.26 -21.81
N ARG A 12 17.19 -5.04 -21.38
CA ARG A 12 17.19 -5.67 -20.05
C ARG A 12 17.04 -4.65 -18.91
N TYR A 13 17.58 -3.45 -19.09
CA TYR A 13 17.43 -2.36 -18.13
C TYR A 13 15.97 -1.88 -18.01
N GLN A 14 15.26 -1.74 -19.13
CA GLN A 14 13.84 -1.36 -19.10
C GLN A 14 12.96 -2.44 -18.44
N TRP A 15 13.28 -3.72 -18.66
CA TRP A 15 12.64 -4.82 -17.92
C TRP A 15 12.93 -4.77 -16.41
N LEU A 16 14.15 -4.42 -16.01
CA LEU A 16 14.51 -4.22 -14.60
C LEU A 16 13.72 -3.07 -13.98
N VAL A 17 13.65 -1.92 -14.66
CA VAL A 17 12.87 -0.75 -14.20
C VAL A 17 11.39 -1.12 -14.05
N LEU A 18 10.82 -1.82 -15.03
CA LEU A 18 9.43 -2.30 -14.96
C LEU A 18 9.22 -3.23 -13.76
N PHE A 19 10.15 -4.17 -13.53
CA PHE A 19 10.09 -5.09 -12.40
C PHE A 19 10.15 -4.37 -11.06
N ILE A 20 11.05 -3.39 -10.90
CA ILE A 20 11.17 -2.59 -9.68
C ILE A 20 9.90 -1.75 -9.45
N ALA A 21 9.37 -1.12 -10.49
CA ALA A 21 8.12 -0.37 -10.41
C ALA A 21 6.94 -1.28 -10.02
N TRP A 22 6.89 -2.49 -10.58
CA TRP A 22 5.89 -3.50 -10.23
C TRP A 22 6.04 -3.97 -8.77
N LEU A 23 7.26 -4.19 -8.29
CA LEU A 23 7.51 -4.57 -6.89
C LEU A 23 6.99 -3.52 -5.92
N GLY A 24 7.08 -2.23 -6.26
CA GLY A 24 6.46 -1.17 -5.44
C GLY A 24 4.96 -1.40 -5.23
N TRP A 25 4.24 -1.77 -6.29
CA TRP A 25 2.81 -2.09 -6.20
C TRP A 25 2.53 -3.38 -5.44
N VAL A 26 3.40 -4.39 -5.57
CA VAL A 26 3.26 -5.65 -4.81
C VAL A 26 3.39 -5.41 -3.32
N PHE A 27 4.35 -4.58 -2.90
CA PHE A 27 4.53 -4.28 -1.48
C PHE A 27 3.38 -3.45 -0.90
N ASP A 28 2.81 -2.53 -1.67
CA ASP A 28 1.60 -1.74 -1.31
C ASP A 28 0.29 -2.56 -1.33
N ALA A 29 0.26 -3.69 -2.03
CA ALA A 29 -0.84 -4.64 -1.92
C ALA A 29 -0.68 -5.57 -0.71
N MET A 30 0.56 -5.94 -0.41
CA MET A 30 0.90 -6.82 0.70
C MET A 30 0.59 -6.18 2.05
N ASP A 31 0.99 -4.93 2.29
CA ASP A 31 0.73 -4.24 3.56
C ASP A 31 -0.78 -4.03 3.79
N ALA A 32 -1.54 -3.64 2.77
CA ALA A 32 -3.00 -3.52 2.83
C ALA A 32 -3.67 -4.87 3.17
N THR A 33 -3.17 -5.96 2.60
CA THR A 33 -3.68 -7.32 2.87
C THR A 33 -3.37 -7.75 4.30
N ILE A 34 -2.13 -7.55 4.77
CA ILE A 34 -1.73 -7.87 6.15
C ILE A 34 -2.59 -7.06 7.14
N TYR A 35 -2.77 -5.77 6.88
CA TYR A 35 -3.61 -4.90 7.69
C TYR A 35 -5.03 -5.46 7.82
N ALA A 36 -5.67 -5.84 6.71
CA ALA A 36 -7.03 -6.38 6.72
C ALA A 36 -7.16 -7.67 7.55
N ILE A 37 -6.15 -8.55 7.51
CA ILE A 37 -6.16 -9.82 8.26
C ILE A 37 -5.92 -9.57 9.76
N VAL A 38 -5.02 -8.66 10.11
CA VAL A 38 -4.56 -8.45 11.49
C VAL A 38 -5.44 -7.47 12.27
N LEU A 39 -6.16 -6.58 11.58
CA LEU A 39 -6.97 -5.54 12.23
C LEU A 39 -7.92 -6.08 13.29
N HIS A 40 -8.71 -7.10 12.94
CA HIS A 40 -9.71 -7.67 13.84
C HIS A 40 -9.10 -8.35 15.08
N PRO A 41 -8.16 -9.31 14.96
CA PRO A 41 -7.54 -9.94 16.13
C PRO A 41 -6.73 -8.96 16.97
N ALA A 42 -6.00 -8.01 16.35
CA ALA A 42 -5.25 -7.01 17.09
C ALA A 42 -6.14 -6.10 17.94
N LEU A 43 -7.27 -5.64 17.37
CA LEU A 43 -8.24 -4.83 18.13
C LEU A 43 -8.94 -5.62 19.22
N HIS A 44 -9.24 -6.89 18.96
CA HIS A 44 -9.82 -7.76 19.97
C HIS A 44 -8.87 -7.91 21.17
N ASP A 45 -7.59 -8.21 20.93
CA ASP A 45 -6.60 -8.38 22.00
C ASP A 45 -6.30 -7.05 22.72
N LEU A 46 -6.29 -5.92 22.03
CA LEU A 46 -6.07 -4.60 22.63
C LEU A 46 -7.24 -4.11 23.48
N LEU A 47 -8.48 -4.43 23.08
CA LEU A 47 -9.70 -4.01 23.76
C LEU A 47 -10.16 -5.00 24.84
N GLN A 48 -9.53 -6.17 24.93
CA GLN A 48 -9.71 -7.12 26.03
C GLN A 48 -9.25 -6.51 27.36
N SER A 49 -10.17 -5.87 28.06
CA SER A 49 -9.98 -5.44 29.45
C SER A 49 -10.39 -6.56 30.41
N PRO A 50 -9.68 -6.77 31.54
CA PRO A 50 -10.10 -7.72 32.56
C PRO A 50 -11.52 -7.37 33.05
N GLY A 51 -12.50 -8.23 32.72
CA GLY A 51 -13.90 -8.09 33.15
C GLY A 51 -14.85 -7.37 32.19
N GLY A 52 -14.41 -6.95 30.99
CA GLY A 52 -15.26 -6.29 29.99
C GLY A 52 -15.56 -7.19 28.78
N THR A 53 -16.83 -7.27 28.37
CA THR A 53 -17.21 -7.91 27.09
C THR A 53 -16.86 -6.98 25.93
N VAL A 54 -15.95 -7.39 25.03
CA VAL A 54 -15.63 -6.62 23.84
C VAL A 54 -16.82 -6.64 22.88
N SER A 55 -17.46 -5.49 22.67
CA SER A 55 -18.56 -5.38 21.70
C SER A 55 -18.01 -5.26 20.27
N SER A 56 -18.63 -5.93 19.31
CA SER A 56 -18.28 -5.84 17.88
C SER A 56 -18.38 -4.41 17.35
N GLU A 57 -19.23 -3.57 17.94
CA GLU A 57 -19.38 -2.16 17.61
C GLU A 57 -18.11 -1.35 17.96
N GLN A 58 -17.46 -1.65 19.10
CA GLN A 58 -16.21 -0.97 19.49
C GLN A 58 -15.07 -1.34 18.54
N ILE A 59 -14.97 -2.62 18.16
CA ILE A 59 -13.97 -3.06 17.17
C ILE A 59 -14.18 -2.35 15.84
N GLY A 60 -15.43 -2.22 15.38
CA GLY A 60 -15.76 -1.48 14.16
C GLY A 60 -15.37 0.00 14.23
N TRP A 61 -15.68 0.67 15.34
CA TRP A 61 -15.35 2.08 15.54
C TRP A 61 -13.83 2.32 15.54
N TYR A 62 -13.08 1.59 16.37
CA TYR A 62 -11.62 1.74 16.43
C TYR A 62 -10.95 1.30 15.13
N GLY A 63 -11.44 0.23 14.49
CA GLY A 63 -10.93 -0.20 13.19
C GLY A 63 -11.14 0.84 12.09
N GLY A 64 -12.30 1.52 12.09
CA GLY A 64 -12.58 2.62 11.17
C GLY A 64 -11.65 3.82 11.39
N ILE A 65 -11.33 4.16 12.63
CA ILE A 65 -10.38 5.24 12.96
C ILE A 65 -8.97 4.89 12.46
N ILE A 66 -8.47 3.69 12.79
CA ILE A 66 -7.13 3.25 12.36
C ILE A 66 -7.04 3.23 10.84
N PHE A 67 -8.08 2.74 10.16
CA PHE A 67 -8.12 2.71 8.70
C PHE A 67 -8.14 4.12 8.11
N SER A 68 -8.86 5.06 8.73
CA SER A 68 -8.87 6.46 8.30
C SER A 68 -7.48 7.10 8.42
N ILE A 69 -6.76 6.83 9.52
CA ILE A 69 -5.38 7.30 9.70
C ILE A 69 -4.46 6.68 8.64
N PHE A 70 -4.62 5.39 8.34
CA PHE A 70 -3.89 4.71 7.27
C PHE A 70 -4.12 5.39 5.91
N LEU A 71 -5.36 5.69 5.55
CA LEU A 71 -5.69 6.39 4.29
C LEU A 71 -5.10 7.80 4.22
N ILE A 72 -5.08 8.53 5.34
CA ILE A 72 -4.43 9.85 5.42
C ILE A 72 -2.92 9.70 5.18
N GLY A 73 -2.27 8.72 5.81
CA GLY A 73 -0.86 8.41 5.59
C GLY A 73 -0.57 8.08 4.13
N TRP A 74 -1.43 7.29 3.49
CA TRP A 74 -1.33 6.94 2.07
C TRP A 74 -1.44 8.18 1.16
N ALA A 75 -2.40 9.07 1.43
CA ALA A 75 -2.57 10.31 0.69
C ALA A 75 -1.35 11.25 0.84
N ILE A 76 -0.84 11.40 2.07
CA ILE A 76 0.36 12.21 2.34
C ILE A 76 1.57 11.62 1.63
N GLY A 77 1.76 10.30 1.68
CA GLY A 77 2.81 9.60 0.96
C GLY A 77 2.74 9.85 -0.54
N GLY A 78 1.56 9.69 -1.14
CA GLY A 78 1.35 9.93 -2.57
C GLY A 78 1.67 11.37 -2.99
N ILE A 79 1.24 12.37 -2.20
CA ILE A 79 1.55 13.78 -2.46
C ILE A 79 3.06 14.03 -2.31
N PHE A 80 3.66 13.57 -1.22
CA PHE A 80 5.08 13.77 -0.95
C PHE A 80 5.97 13.14 -2.03
N PHE A 81 5.73 11.87 -2.37
CA PHE A 81 6.49 11.18 -3.42
C PHE A 81 6.18 11.74 -4.81
N GLY A 82 4.98 12.26 -5.05
CA GLY A 82 4.64 13.00 -6.27
C GLY A 82 5.51 14.23 -6.43
N VAL A 83 5.60 15.06 -5.39
CA VAL A 83 6.46 16.26 -5.37
C VAL A 83 7.92 15.88 -5.53
N VAL A 84 8.41 14.88 -4.79
CA VAL A 84 9.80 14.41 -4.90
C VAL A 84 10.12 13.91 -6.30
N ALA A 85 9.21 13.17 -6.94
CA ALA A 85 9.39 12.69 -8.31
C ALA A 85 9.43 13.84 -9.33
N ASP A 86 8.72 14.92 -9.09
CA ASP A 86 8.74 16.12 -9.93
C ASP A 86 10.05 16.91 -9.77
N TYR A 87 10.63 16.95 -8.56
CA TYR A 87 11.92 17.61 -8.29
C TYR A 87 13.14 16.80 -8.74
N LEU A 88 13.13 15.47 -8.56
CA LEU A 88 14.25 14.60 -8.93
C LEU A 88 14.25 14.22 -10.41
N GLY A 89 13.15 14.48 -11.12
CA GLY A 89 12.95 14.13 -12.51
C GLY A 89 12.57 12.66 -12.67
N ARG A 90 11.42 12.40 -13.31
CA ARG A 90 11.05 11.06 -13.80
C ARG A 90 12.09 10.61 -14.85
N ALA A 91 13.13 9.92 -14.39
CA ALA A 91 14.25 9.42 -15.18
C ALA A 91 15.08 10.50 -15.89
N LYS A 92 16.35 10.61 -15.50
CA LYS A 92 17.41 10.84 -16.50
C LYS A 92 17.79 9.50 -17.09
#